data_AF-A0A7X6ZL83-F1
#
_entry.id   AF-A0A7X6ZL83-F1
#
_cell.length_a   1.000
_cell.length_b   1.000
_cell.length_c   1.000
_cell.angle_alpha   90.00
_cell.angle_beta   90.00
_cell.angle_gamma   90.00
#
_symmetry.space_group_name_H-M   'P 1'
#
loop_
_entity.id
_entity.type
_entity.pdbx_description
1 polymer ?
#
loop_
_entity_poly.entity_id
_entity_poly.type
_entity_poly.pdbx_seq_one_letter_code
_entity_poly.pdbx_strand_id
1 'polypeptide(L)'
;MIVADNHTGLKAACENTMPSIPMQRCTFHIARNAQSYCTKMEYKKEIGRDVADVFKQINYSNAMRRKNEVCEKWSKKAPDFSRWFDEVAEEGMTFYMFKDPSVHSRLRTVNILERTNSEIRRRTRVARLFPNEASCLRLVSAVLMEIHENWITNKVYINQQKLEVERNYRKYVA
;
A
#
# COMPACT_ATOMS: atom_id res chain seq x y z
N MET A 1 5.37 8.75 -7.95
CA MET A 1 4.12 8.05 -7.62
C MET A 1 3.79 8.33 -6.17
N ILE A 2 2.53 8.63 -5.86
CA ILE A 2 2.04 8.82 -4.49
C ILE A 2 1.11 7.64 -4.15
N VAL A 3 1.28 7.04 -2.98
CA VAL A 3 0.42 5.96 -2.50
C VAL A 3 -0.36 6.45 -1.29
N ALA A 4 -1.68 6.37 -1.34
CA ALA A 4 -2.57 6.75 -0.25
C ALA A 4 -3.75 5.78 -0.13
N ASP A 5 -4.48 5.80 0.98
CA ASP A 5 -5.81 5.17 1.02
C ASP A 5 -6.84 6.02 0.23
N ASN A 6 -8.10 5.58 0.20
CA ASN A 6 -9.18 6.26 -0.49
C ASN A 6 -9.57 7.57 0.22
N HIS A 7 -8.94 8.66 -0.20
CA HIS A 7 -9.28 10.00 0.23
C HIS A 7 -9.50 10.89 -0.99
N THR A 8 -10.77 11.12 -1.33
CA THR A 8 -11.18 11.90 -2.51
C THR A 8 -10.59 13.31 -2.51
N GLY A 9 -10.59 13.99 -1.35
CA GLY A 9 -9.97 15.30 -1.19
C GLY A 9 -8.46 15.31 -1.44
N LEU A 10 -7.73 14.26 -1.04
CA LEU A 10 -6.29 14.15 -1.29
C LEU A 10 -6.03 13.89 -2.77
N LYS A 11 -6.83 13.02 -3.41
CA LYS A 11 -6.74 12.78 -4.86
C LYS A 11 -6.93 14.08 -5.65
N ALA A 12 -8.00 14.83 -5.36
CA ALA A 12 -8.27 16.12 -6.00
C ALA A 12 -7.14 17.15 -5.74
N ALA A 13 -6.61 17.21 -4.51
CA ALA A 13 -5.51 18.10 -4.18
C ALA A 13 -4.22 17.73 -4.95
N CYS A 14 -3.89 16.44 -5.05
CA CYS A 14 -2.74 15.96 -5.82
C CYS A 14 -2.91 16.21 -7.32
N GLU A 15 -4.10 16.00 -7.88
CA GLU A 15 -4.39 16.30 -9.29
C GLU A 15 -4.19 17.79 -9.61
N ASN A 16 -4.58 18.68 -8.69
CA ASN A 16 -4.43 20.12 -8.86
C ASN A 16 -3.00 20.62 -8.64
N THR A 17 -2.25 20.03 -7.72
CA THR A 17 -0.91 20.53 -7.31
C THR A 17 0.25 19.79 -7.97
N MET A 18 0.06 18.52 -8.31
CA MET A 18 1.08 17.61 -8.83
C MET A 18 0.51 16.70 -9.94
N PRO A 19 -0.06 17.26 -11.03
CA PRO A 19 -0.80 16.50 -12.05
C PRO A 19 0.04 15.43 -12.76
N SER A 20 1.35 15.63 -12.84
CA SER A 20 2.27 14.68 -13.49
C SER A 20 2.67 13.51 -12.59
N ILE A 21 2.28 13.50 -11.31
CA ILE A 21 2.64 12.43 -10.38
C ILE A 21 1.50 11.41 -10.33
N PRO A 22 1.75 10.15 -10.73
CA PRO A 22 0.70 9.15 -10.71
C PRO A 22 0.32 8.78 -9.28
N MET A 23 -0.99 8.67 -9.06
CA MET A 23 -1.59 8.26 -7.80
C MET A 23 -1.85 6.75 -7.81
N GLN A 24 -1.68 6.13 -6.65
CA GLN A 24 -2.05 4.75 -6.41
C GLN A 24 -2.83 4.64 -5.10
N ARG A 25 -3.90 3.87 -5.12
CA ARG A 25 -4.54 3.42 -3.89
C ARG A 25 -3.73 2.31 -3.23
N CYS A 26 -3.57 2.37 -1.92
CA CYS A 26 -2.80 1.41 -1.16
C CYS A 26 -3.39 0.00 -1.28
N THR A 27 -2.64 -0.96 -1.84
CA THR A 27 -3.09 -2.34 -2.07
C THR A 27 -3.46 -3.07 -0.78
N PHE A 28 -2.77 -2.76 0.32
CA PHE A 28 -3.11 -3.28 1.65
C PHE A 28 -4.52 -2.83 2.08
N HIS A 29 -4.83 -1.55 1.93
CA HIS A 29 -6.15 -1.02 2.29
C HIS A 29 -7.25 -1.56 1.35
N ILE A 30 -6.97 -1.74 0.06
CA ILE A 30 -7.89 -2.46 -0.84
C ILE A 30 -8.15 -3.87 -0.31
N ALA A 31 -7.11 -4.66 -0.03
CA ALA A 31 -7.28 -6.03 0.48
C ALA A 31 -8.00 -6.09 1.85
N ARG A 32 -7.81 -5.09 2.70
CA ARG A 32 -8.50 -4.98 3.99
C ARG A 32 -9.97 -4.60 3.81
N ASN A 33 -10.27 -3.61 2.98
CA ASN A 33 -11.63 -3.14 2.70
C ASN A 33 -12.43 -4.21 1.96
N ALA A 34 -11.80 -5.02 1.11
CA ALA A 34 -12.46 -6.14 0.43
C ALA A 34 -13.19 -7.08 1.40
N GLN A 35 -12.64 -7.29 2.60
CA GLN A 35 -13.19 -8.20 3.61
C GLN A 35 -14.47 -7.68 4.26
N SER A 36 -14.78 -6.37 4.17
CA SER A 36 -16.03 -5.83 4.73
C SER A 36 -17.25 -6.14 3.87
N TYR A 37 -17.06 -6.48 2.60
CA TYR A 37 -18.14 -6.80 1.65
C TYR A 37 -18.68 -8.22 1.77
N CYS A 38 -18.26 -8.96 2.79
CA CYS A 38 -18.83 -10.26 3.11
C CYS A 38 -18.96 -10.42 4.63
N THR A 39 -20.03 -11.06 5.09
CA THR A 39 -20.25 -11.34 6.51
C THR A 39 -19.61 -12.66 6.95
N LYS A 40 -19.56 -13.66 6.07
CA LYS A 40 -19.04 -15.00 6.36
C LYS A 40 -17.52 -15.00 6.52
N MET A 41 -17.05 -15.48 7.67
CA MET A 41 -15.62 -15.48 8.02
C MET A 41 -14.74 -16.29 7.07
N GLU A 42 -15.26 -17.41 6.54
CA GLU A 42 -14.59 -18.22 5.52
C GLU A 42 -14.31 -17.40 4.24
N TYR A 43 -15.33 -16.69 3.75
CA TYR A 43 -15.24 -15.91 2.52
C TYR A 43 -14.35 -14.68 2.71
N LYS A 44 -14.36 -14.03 3.88
CA LYS A 44 -13.44 -12.92 4.18
C LYS A 44 -11.97 -13.32 3.97
N LYS A 45 -11.57 -14.48 4.48
CA LYS A 45 -10.19 -14.97 4.33
C LYS A 45 -9.87 -15.28 2.87
N GLU A 46 -10.80 -15.87 2.15
CA GLU A 46 -10.63 -16.24 0.74
C GLU A 46 -10.56 -14.99 -0.15
N ILE A 47 -11.48 -14.04 0.01
CA ILE A 47 -11.48 -12.72 -0.65
C ILE A 47 -10.15 -12.01 -0.43
N GLY A 48 -9.67 -11.95 0.82
CA GLY A 48 -8.38 -11.31 1.12
C GLY A 48 -7.20 -11.95 0.38
N ARG A 49 -7.19 -13.27 0.21
CA ARG A 49 -6.16 -13.99 -0.56
C ARG A 49 -6.28 -13.71 -2.05
N ASP A 50 -7.49 -13.78 -2.61
CA ASP A 50 -7.75 -13.53 -4.02
C ASP A 50 -7.35 -12.11 -4.42
N VAL A 51 -7.72 -11.11 -3.61
CA VAL A 51 -7.31 -9.71 -3.84
C VAL A 51 -5.80 -9.53 -3.74
N ALA A 52 -5.15 -10.16 -2.76
CA ALA A 52 -3.70 -10.10 -2.65
C ALA A 52 -2.99 -10.76 -3.84
N ASP A 53 -3.58 -11.82 -4.41
CA ASP A 53 -3.06 -12.55 -5.57
C ASP A 53 -3.13 -11.72 -6.87
N VAL A 54 -4.19 -10.91 -7.04
CA VAL A 54 -4.30 -9.93 -8.15
C VAL A 54 -3.09 -8.99 -8.18
N PHE A 55 -2.69 -8.43 -7.04
CA PHE A 55 -1.56 -7.49 -6.98
C PHE A 55 -0.19 -8.17 -7.01
N LYS A 56 -0.13 -9.50 -6.84
CA LYS A 56 1.11 -10.29 -6.90
C LYS A 56 1.45 -10.75 -8.31
N GLN A 57 0.58 -10.51 -9.29
CA GLN A 57 0.84 -10.88 -10.68
C GLN A 57 2.10 -10.21 -11.23
N ILE A 58 2.68 -10.81 -12.26
CA ILE A 58 3.99 -10.41 -12.80
C ILE A 58 3.95 -9.06 -13.52
N ASN A 59 2.81 -8.70 -14.08
CA ASN A 59 2.61 -7.47 -14.86
C ASN A 59 1.13 -7.04 -14.82
N TYR A 60 0.88 -5.84 -15.34
CA TYR A 60 -0.44 -5.23 -15.40
C TYR A 60 -1.48 -6.10 -16.11
N SER A 61 -1.14 -6.65 -17.28
CA SER A 61 -2.08 -7.47 -18.08
C SER A 61 -2.52 -8.73 -17.33
N ASN A 62 -1.60 -9.41 -16.65
CA ASN A 62 -1.92 -10.56 -15.83
C ASN A 62 -2.73 -10.17 -14.58
N ALA A 63 -2.44 -9.02 -13.97
CA ALA A 63 -3.23 -8.49 -12.86
C ALA A 63 -4.68 -8.19 -13.28
N MET A 64 -4.89 -7.58 -14.46
CA MET A 64 -6.23 -7.33 -14.99
C MET A 64 -6.98 -8.60 -15.35
N ARG A 65 -6.32 -9.58 -15.97
CA ARG A 65 -6.94 -10.90 -16.21
C ARG A 65 -7.36 -11.55 -14.89
N ARG A 66 -6.46 -11.55 -13.91
CA ARG A 66 -6.73 -12.13 -12.59
C ARG A 66 -7.85 -11.40 -11.85
N LYS A 67 -7.91 -10.07 -11.96
CA LYS A 67 -9.00 -9.25 -11.43
C LYS A 67 -10.35 -9.71 -11.98
N ASN A 68 -10.46 -9.90 -13.29
CA ASN A 68 -11.71 -10.33 -13.92
C ASN A 68 -12.13 -11.73 -13.45
N GLU A 69 -11.20 -12.68 -13.37
CA GLU A 69 -11.45 -14.01 -12.81
C GLU A 69 -11.97 -13.95 -11.36
N VAL A 70 -11.40 -13.08 -10.53
CA VAL A 70 -11.84 -12.88 -9.14
C VAL A 70 -13.24 -12.26 -9.10
N CYS A 71 -13.53 -11.26 -9.93
CA CYS A 71 -14.86 -10.66 -10.01
C CYS A 71 -15.92 -11.70 -10.44
N GLU A 72 -15.61 -12.54 -11.43
CA GLU A 72 -16.48 -13.61 -11.90
C GLU A 72 -16.72 -14.67 -10.80
N LYS A 73 -15.63 -15.14 -10.16
CA LYS A 73 -15.69 -16.12 -9.05
C LYS A 73 -16.64 -15.68 -7.95
N TRP A 74 -16.63 -14.39 -7.60
CA TRP A 74 -17.41 -13.85 -6.48
C TRP A 74 -18.75 -13.24 -6.89
N SER A 75 -19.05 -13.13 -8.19
CA SER A 75 -20.28 -12.51 -8.71
C SER A 75 -21.57 -13.02 -8.05
N LYS A 76 -21.66 -14.33 -7.79
CA LYS A 76 -22.85 -14.95 -7.14
C LYS A 76 -22.76 -15.02 -5.62
N LYS A 77 -21.56 -15.22 -5.07
CA LYS A 77 -21.36 -15.46 -3.62
C LYS A 77 -21.21 -14.17 -2.81
N ALA A 78 -20.66 -13.14 -3.41
CA ALA A 78 -20.42 -11.82 -2.83
C ALA A 78 -20.53 -10.73 -3.94
N PRO A 79 -21.75 -10.48 -4.47
CA PRO A 79 -21.97 -9.57 -5.60
C PRO A 79 -21.48 -8.14 -5.32
N ASP A 80 -21.67 -7.65 -4.08
CA ASP A 80 -21.24 -6.30 -3.71
C ASP A 80 -19.71 -6.18 -3.66
N PHE A 81 -19.01 -7.23 -3.21
CA PHE A 81 -17.55 -7.31 -3.31
C PHE A 81 -17.12 -7.28 -4.78
N SER A 82 -17.76 -8.08 -5.64
CA SER A 82 -17.41 -8.17 -7.06
C SER A 82 -17.57 -6.81 -7.76
N ARG A 83 -18.71 -6.14 -7.58
CA ARG A 83 -18.96 -4.79 -8.14
C ARG A 83 -17.93 -3.77 -7.64
N TRP A 84 -17.74 -3.71 -6.32
CA TRP A 84 -16.80 -2.77 -5.73
C TRP A 84 -15.35 -3.02 -6.19
N PHE A 85 -14.91 -4.29 -6.22
CA PHE A 85 -13.56 -4.64 -6.61
C PHE A 85 -13.32 -4.36 -8.10
N ASP A 86 -14.33 -4.55 -8.94
CA ASP A 86 -14.25 -4.22 -10.36
C ASP A 86 -13.95 -2.73 -10.58
N GLU A 87 -14.57 -1.85 -9.79
CA GLU A 87 -14.36 -0.39 -9.85
C GLU A 87 -12.99 0.05 -9.32
N VAL A 88 -12.49 -0.56 -8.23
CA VAL A 88 -11.34 0.00 -7.49
C VAL A 88 -10.01 -0.73 -7.70
N ALA A 89 -10.01 -1.94 -8.25
CA ALA A 89 -8.79 -2.76 -8.28
C ALA A 89 -7.65 -2.08 -9.06
N GLU A 90 -7.97 -1.46 -10.19
CA GLU A 90 -7.00 -0.82 -11.09
C GLU A 90 -6.27 0.36 -10.41
N GLU A 91 -6.93 1.06 -9.48
CA GLU A 91 -6.30 2.13 -8.68
C GLU A 91 -5.11 1.61 -7.84
N GLY A 92 -5.07 0.31 -7.54
CA GLY A 92 -3.98 -0.35 -6.83
C GLY A 92 -2.84 -0.86 -7.73
N MET A 93 -2.96 -0.71 -9.05
CA MET A 93 -2.06 -1.32 -10.04
C MET A 93 -1.03 -0.37 -10.63
N THR A 94 -1.07 0.91 -10.28
CA THR A 94 -0.17 1.97 -10.80
C THR A 94 1.32 1.58 -10.72
N PHE A 95 1.77 0.87 -9.69
CA PHE A 95 3.16 0.44 -9.55
C PHE A 95 3.68 -0.43 -10.72
N TYR A 96 2.81 -1.04 -11.53
CA TYR A 96 3.25 -1.79 -12.71
C TYR A 96 3.93 -0.92 -13.77
N MET A 97 3.82 0.42 -13.70
CA MET A 97 4.62 1.32 -14.54
C MET A 97 6.13 1.17 -14.32
N PHE A 98 6.55 0.68 -13.15
CA PHE A 98 7.95 0.43 -12.86
C PHE A 98 8.38 -0.86 -13.53
N LYS A 99 9.32 -0.76 -14.49
CA LYS A 99 9.86 -1.93 -15.23
C LYS A 99 10.63 -2.92 -14.35
N ASP A 100 11.05 -2.51 -13.15
CA ASP A 100 11.78 -3.36 -12.21
C ASP A 100 10.81 -4.09 -11.26
N PRO A 101 10.66 -5.43 -11.38
CA PRO A 101 9.81 -6.21 -10.49
C PRO A 101 10.27 -6.22 -9.03
N SER A 102 11.57 -5.95 -8.78
CA SER A 102 12.13 -5.92 -7.42
C SER A 102 11.44 -4.85 -6.56
N VAL A 103 11.04 -3.74 -7.20
CA VAL A 103 10.36 -2.58 -6.60
C VAL A 103 8.90 -2.90 -6.28
N HIS A 104 8.24 -3.76 -7.05
CA HIS A 104 6.82 -4.07 -6.84
C HIS A 104 6.56 -4.69 -5.48
N SER A 105 7.44 -5.60 -5.04
CA SER A 105 7.34 -6.22 -3.72
C SER A 105 7.32 -5.20 -2.59
N ARG A 106 8.15 -4.14 -2.73
CA ARG A 106 8.31 -3.05 -1.77
C ARG A 106 7.10 -2.11 -1.76
N LEU A 107 6.58 -1.77 -2.94
CA LEU A 107 5.40 -0.91 -3.06
C LEU A 107 4.10 -1.56 -2.59
N ARG A 108 4.06 -2.90 -2.48
CA ARG A 108 2.90 -3.64 -1.96
C ARG A 108 2.93 -3.83 -0.44
N THR A 109 4.10 -3.76 0.20
CA THR A 109 4.20 -3.94 1.65
C THR A 109 4.04 -2.61 2.38
N VAL A 110 3.24 -2.62 3.44
CA VAL A 110 3.06 -1.48 4.34
C VAL A 110 3.79 -1.69 5.68
N ASN A 111 4.64 -2.72 5.81
CA ASN A 111 5.22 -3.14 7.09
C ASN A 111 5.93 -1.98 7.82
N ILE A 112 6.66 -1.14 7.09
CA ILE A 112 7.36 0.02 7.66
C ILE A 112 6.36 1.05 8.19
N LEU A 113 5.32 1.35 7.41
CA LEU A 113 4.27 2.29 7.80
C LEU A 113 3.47 1.75 8.99
N GLU A 114 3.09 0.47 8.97
CA GLU A 114 2.37 -0.19 10.06
C GLU A 114 3.20 -0.23 11.35
N ARG A 115 4.50 -0.53 11.25
CA ARG A 115 5.41 -0.51 12.40
C ARG A 115 5.51 0.90 12.99
N THR A 116 5.67 1.91 12.13
CA THR A 116 5.74 3.33 12.55
C THR A 116 4.44 3.76 13.23
N ASN A 117 3.28 3.47 12.62
CA ASN A 117 1.98 3.77 13.20
C ASN A 117 1.72 3.01 14.52
N SER A 118 2.16 1.76 14.61
CA SER A 118 2.03 0.96 15.83
C SER A 118 2.86 1.54 16.96
N GLU A 119 4.06 2.02 16.68
CA GLU A 119 4.94 2.67 17.66
C GLU A 119 4.35 4.00 18.15
N ILE A 120 3.84 4.83 17.23
CA ILE A 120 3.13 6.07 17.59
C ILE A 120 1.95 5.75 18.52
N ARG A 121 1.10 4.77 18.14
CA ARG A 121 -0.04 4.34 18.97
C ARG A 121 0.40 3.80 20.33
N ARG A 122 1.50 3.05 20.40
CA ARG A 122 2.03 2.49 21.64
C ARG A 122 2.42 3.60 22.61
N ARG A 123 3.14 4.62 22.13
CA ARG A 123 3.66 5.74 22.92
C ARG A 123 2.54 6.70 23.33
N THR A 124 1.61 7.01 22.45
CA THR A 124 0.47 7.90 22.77
C THR A 124 -0.54 7.23 23.71
N ARG A 125 -0.72 5.91 23.64
CA ARG A 125 -1.64 5.16 24.53
C ARG A 125 -1.27 5.27 26.01
N VAL A 126 0.01 5.46 26.34
CA VAL A 126 0.46 5.64 27.74
C VAL A 126 -0.07 6.95 28.32
N ALA A 127 -0.11 8.02 27.53
CA ALA A 127 -0.59 9.33 27.97
C ALA A 127 -2.10 9.34 28.25
N ARG A 128 -2.88 8.47 27.57
CA ARG A 128 -4.37 8.37 27.58
C ARG A 128 -5.11 9.62 27.11
N LEU A 129 -4.75 10.80 27.62
CA LEU A 129 -5.30 12.10 27.29
C LEU A 129 -4.17 13.12 27.17
N PHE A 130 -4.26 14.01 26.18
CA PHE A 130 -3.35 15.14 26.04
C PHE A 130 -4.06 16.44 26.45
N PRO A 131 -3.36 17.36 27.15
CA PRO A 131 -3.95 18.63 27.58
C PRO A 131 -4.26 19.57 26.41
N ASN A 132 -3.56 19.43 25.27
CA ASN A 132 -3.80 20.16 24.03
C ASN A 132 -3.11 19.45 22.86
N GLU A 133 -3.42 19.90 21.64
CA GLU A 133 -2.86 19.38 20.39
C GLU A 133 -1.32 19.50 20.35
N ALA A 134 -0.76 20.64 20.77
CA ALA A 134 0.68 20.86 20.79
C ALA A 134 1.43 19.82 21.65
N SER A 135 0.83 19.38 22.75
CA SER A 135 1.42 18.34 23.60
C SER A 135 1.41 16.96 22.95
N CYS A 136 0.35 16.63 22.20
CA CYS A 136 0.30 15.42 21.38
C CYS A 136 1.36 15.48 20.26
N LEU A 137 1.41 16.60 19.53
CA LEU A 137 2.37 16.83 18.46
C LEU A 137 3.81 16.66 18.94
N ARG A 138 4.17 17.24 20.09
CA ARG A 138 5.51 17.08 20.68
C ARG A 138 5.89 15.61 20.88
N LEU A 139 5.00 14.80 21.45
CA LEU A 139 5.28 13.37 21.66
C LEU A 139 5.41 12.64 20.33
N VAL A 140 4.49 12.86 19.40
CA VAL A 140 4.52 12.21 18.08
C VAL A 140 5.80 12.57 17.32
N SER A 141 6.19 13.85 17.30
CA SER A 141 7.44 14.32 16.70
C SER A 141 8.66 13.68 17.34
N ALA A 142 8.71 13.60 18.68
CA ALA A 142 9.83 12.94 19.38
C ALA A 142 9.97 11.45 19.00
N VAL A 143 8.84 10.73 18.90
CA VAL A 143 8.83 9.31 18.46
C VAL A 143 9.31 9.19 17.02
N LEU A 144 8.87 10.08 16.14
CA LEU A 144 9.31 10.09 14.73
C LEU A 144 10.81 10.40 14.60
N MET A 145 11.35 11.30 15.44
CA MET A 145 12.79 11.57 15.50
C MET A 145 13.58 10.35 15.95
N GLU A 146 13.15 9.65 17.01
CA GLU A 146 13.77 8.40 17.46
C GLU A 146 13.77 7.32 16.35
N ILE A 147 12.64 7.16 15.65
CA ILE A 147 12.55 6.22 14.52
C ILE A 147 13.49 6.62 13.38
N HIS A 148 13.57 7.92 13.09
CA HIS A 148 14.44 8.45 12.04
C HIS A 148 15.93 8.23 12.34
N GLU A 149 16.38 8.46 13.57
CA GLU A 149 17.75 8.17 14.02
C GLU A 149 18.08 6.69 13.88
N ASN A 150 17.16 5.80 14.25
CA ASN A 150 17.30 4.36 14.07
C ASN A 150 17.41 3.95 12.60
N TRP A 151 16.71 4.65 11.70
CA TRP A 151 16.81 4.43 10.26
C TRP A 151 18.14 4.93 9.72
N ILE A 152 18.62 6.11 10.10
CA ILE A 152 19.92 6.61 9.62
C ILE A 152 21.07 5.68 10.05
N THR A 153 20.99 5.11 11.25
CA THR A 153 22.08 4.31 11.86
C THR A 153 22.11 2.85 11.42
N ASN A 154 20.97 2.26 11.04
CA ASN A 154 20.88 0.86 10.59
C ASN A 154 20.77 0.74 9.06
N LYS A 155 21.09 -0.43 8.47
CA LYS A 155 20.92 -0.67 7.03
C LYS A 155 19.44 -0.56 6.63
N VAL A 156 19.06 0.56 6.05
CA VAL A 156 17.69 0.84 5.59
C VAL A 156 17.44 0.18 4.25
N TYR A 157 16.32 -0.54 4.18
CA TYR A 157 15.36 -0.85 3.10
C TYR A 157 15.73 -0.66 1.60
N ILE A 158 16.64 0.24 1.24
CA ILE A 158 17.21 0.42 -0.09
C ILE A 158 18.72 0.17 -0.01
N ASN A 159 19.13 -1.07 -0.32
CA ASN A 159 20.54 -1.34 -0.55
C ASN A 159 20.95 -0.71 -1.89
N GLN A 160 21.66 0.43 -1.83
CA GLN A 160 22.20 1.11 -3.01
C GLN A 160 23.10 0.18 -3.85
N GLN A 161 23.82 -0.74 -3.23
CA GLN A 161 24.65 -1.72 -3.95
C GLN A 161 23.79 -2.66 -4.82
N LYS A 162 22.58 -3.05 -4.37
CA LYS A 162 21.67 -3.86 -5.20
C LYS A 162 21.14 -3.07 -6.39
N LEU A 163 20.81 -1.78 -6.19
CA LEU A 163 20.37 -0.90 -7.27
C LEU A 163 21.48 -0.60 -8.29
N GLU A 164 22.73 -0.49 -7.82
CA GLU A 164 23.91 -0.33 -8.68
C GLU A 164 24.20 -1.60 -9.46
N VAL A 165 24.10 -2.78 -8.83
CA VAL A 165 24.23 -4.08 -9.52
C VAL A 165 23.17 -4.23 -10.61
N GLU A 166 21.90 -3.90 -10.33
CA GLU A 166 20.83 -3.95 -11.33
C GLU A 166 20.99 -2.90 -12.44
N ARG A 167 21.47 -1.68 -12.11
CA ARG A 167 21.82 -0.65 -13.10
C ARG A 167 22.98 -1.07 -14.00
N ASN A 168 24.00 -1.70 -13.42
CA ASN A 168 25.15 -2.18 -14.17
C ASN A 168 24.77 -3.38 -15.03
N TYR A 169 23.99 -4.34 -14.52
CA TYR A 169 23.47 -5.45 -15.31
C TYR A 169 22.70 -4.97 -16.55
N ARG A 170 21.87 -3.94 -16.42
CA ARG A 170 21.14 -3.33 -17.55
C ARG A 170 22.02 -2.60 -18.57
N LYS A 171 23.24 -2.16 -18.19
CA LYS A 171 24.22 -1.59 -19.13
C LYS A 171 24.96 -2.65 -19.96
N TYR A 172 25.00 -3.90 -19.50
CA TYR A 172 25.70 -4.99 -20.19
C TYR A 172 24.78 -5.87 -21.05
N VAL A 173 23.47 -5.70 -20.93
CA VAL A 173 22.43 -6.51 -21.61
C VAL A 173 21.61 -5.68 -22.62
N ALA A 174 21.93 -4.39 -22.77
CA ALA A 174 21.43 -3.51 -23.83
C ALA A 174 22.58 -3.16 -24.78
#